data_AF-A0A7X7MN25-F1
#
_entry.id   AF-A0A7X7MN25-F1
#
_cell.length_a   1.000
_cell.length_b   1.000
_cell.length_c   1.000
_cell.angle_alpha   90.00
_cell.angle_beta   90.00
_cell.angle_gamma   90.00
#
_symmetry.space_group_name_H-M   'P 1'
#
loop_
_entity.id
_entity.type
_entity.pdbx_description
1 polymer ?
#
loop_
_entity_poly.entity_id
_entity_poly.type
_entity_poly.pdbx_seq_one_letter_code
_entity_poly.pdbx_strand_id
1 'polypeptide(L)'
;TILEYGPDNDPSKGFQAVFSSRQTNSARGNVEKYHSAIGTIDLIKGTVSNEGVEKAKEETKKLAETEVASTAANTGAGGMEVAHMRNWMECIRSRKQPNAPIEAGYSHAVALIMSNASLRTGMRATFDRALRQVVAGGKVFKGY
;
A
#
# COMPACT_ATOMS: atom_id res chain seq x y z
N THR A 1 7.49 0.78 12.68
CA THR A 1 8.13 -0.44 12.12
C THR A 1 8.82 -0.06 10.84
N ILE A 2 10.09 -0.41 10.67
CA ILE A 2 10.85 -0.14 9.46
C ILE A 2 10.56 -1.28 8.48
N LEU A 3 9.97 -0.94 7.33
CA LEU A 3 9.73 -1.88 6.24
C LEU A 3 10.73 -1.53 5.13
N GLU A 4 11.69 -2.43 4.87
CA GLU A 4 12.59 -2.36 3.72
C GLU A 4 12.09 -3.32 2.65
N TYR A 5 11.88 -2.80 1.44
CA TYR A 5 11.68 -3.61 0.24
C TYR A 5 12.68 -3.14 -0.82
N GLY A 6 13.52 -4.07 -1.27
CA GLY A 6 14.55 -3.91 -2.29
C GLY A 6 14.90 -5.28 -2.87
N PRO A 7 15.65 -5.35 -3.98
CA PRO A 7 16.12 -6.62 -4.53
C PRO A 7 16.92 -7.40 -3.47
N ASP A 8 16.68 -8.71 -3.38
CA ASP A 8 17.30 -9.60 -2.37
C ASP A 8 18.85 -9.52 -2.39
N ASN A 9 19.41 -9.12 -3.53
CA ASN A 9 20.83 -9.12 -3.82
C ASN A 9 21.50 -7.76 -3.61
N ASP A 10 20.73 -6.69 -3.38
CA ASP A 10 21.26 -5.33 -3.25
C ASP A 10 20.41 -4.49 -2.26
N PRO A 11 20.76 -4.52 -0.97
CA PRO A 11 20.11 -3.74 0.07
C PRO A 11 20.16 -2.22 -0.18
N SER A 12 21.12 -1.73 -0.98
CA SER A 12 21.27 -0.30 -1.28
C SER A 12 20.18 0.24 -2.22
N LYS A 13 19.41 -0.64 -2.85
CA LYS A 13 18.26 -0.30 -3.70
C LYS A 13 16.92 -0.43 -2.99
N GLY A 14 16.93 -0.60 -1.66
CA GLY A 14 15.73 -0.60 -0.84
C GLY A 14 15.20 0.81 -0.60
N PHE A 15 13.91 0.93 -0.28
CA PHE A 15 13.34 2.14 0.29
C PHE A 15 12.99 1.91 1.76
N GLN A 16 13.16 2.95 2.58
CA GLN A 16 12.79 2.95 3.99
C GLN A 16 11.40 3.55 4.16
N ALA A 17 10.46 2.79 4.71
CA ALA A 17 9.16 3.32 5.13
C ALA A 17 9.12 3.48 6.66
N VAL A 18 8.83 4.69 7.13
CA VAL A 18 8.53 4.98 8.53
C VAL A 18 7.03 5.24 8.66
N PHE A 19 6.33 4.34 9.34
CA PHE A 19 4.90 4.50 9.63
C PHE A 19 4.70 5.09 11.03
N SER A 20 3.89 6.15 11.11
CA SER A 20 3.39 6.70 12.37
C SER A 20 1.88 6.94 12.26
N SER A 21 1.11 6.60 13.29
CA SER A 21 -0.35 6.73 13.29
C SER A 21 -0.84 7.20 14.67
N ARG A 22 -1.97 7.91 14.67
CA ARG A 22 -2.71 8.33 15.88
C ARG A 22 -4.14 7.84 15.72
N GLN A 23 -4.57 6.88 16.54
CA GLN A 23 -5.82 6.13 16.31
C GLN A 23 -6.99 6.56 17.23
N THR A 24 -6.76 7.43 18.21
CA THR A 24 -7.72 7.62 19.33
C THR A 24 -8.06 9.06 19.69
N ASN A 25 -7.58 10.08 18.97
CA ASN A 25 -8.16 11.42 19.09
C ASN A 25 -8.26 12.10 17.72
N SER A 26 -9.38 12.81 17.51
CA SER A 26 -9.64 13.56 16.27
C SER A 26 -8.91 14.92 16.22
N ALA A 27 -8.01 15.20 17.16
CA ALA A 27 -7.32 16.48 17.18
C ALA A 27 -6.36 16.56 15.99
N ARG A 28 -6.65 17.50 15.07
CA ARG A 28 -5.98 17.75 13.77
C ARG A 28 -6.45 16.90 12.58
N GLY A 29 -7.56 16.16 12.72
CA GLY A 29 -8.22 15.49 11.59
C GLY A 29 -7.47 14.28 11.03
N ASN A 30 -7.96 13.76 9.89
CA ASN A 30 -7.37 12.61 9.20
C ASN A 30 -6.09 13.06 8.49
N VAL A 31 -4.97 12.37 8.73
CA VAL A 31 -3.69 12.61 8.06
C VAL A 31 -3.12 11.27 7.62
N GLU A 32 -2.84 11.16 6.33
CA GLU A 32 -2.15 10.02 5.74
C GLU A 32 -1.08 10.58 4.78
N LYS A 33 0.12 10.80 5.32
CA LYS A 33 1.28 11.33 4.60
C LYS A 33 2.40 10.30 4.57
N TYR A 34 3.03 10.14 3.41
CA TYR A 34 4.22 9.33 3.21
C TYR A 34 5.37 10.23 2.79
N HIS A 35 6.46 10.21 3.56
CA HIS A 35 7.64 11.01 3.30
C HIS A 35 8.76 10.16 2.69
N SER A 36 9.50 10.76 1.77
CA SER A 36 10.69 10.20 1.15
C SER A 36 11.78 11.27 1.04
N ALA A 37 13.01 10.86 0.70
CA ALA A 37 14.10 11.80 0.44
C ALA A 37 13.83 12.77 -0.73
N ILE A 38 12.84 12.46 -1.59
CA ILE A 38 12.52 13.22 -2.80
C ILE A 38 11.16 13.92 -2.73
N GLY A 39 10.46 13.85 -1.58
CA GLY A 39 9.17 14.52 -1.41
C GLY A 39 8.17 13.76 -0.56
N THR A 40 6.93 14.25 -0.59
CA THR A 40 5.82 13.81 0.24
C THR A 40 4.60 13.44 -0.61
N ILE A 41 3.96 12.33 -0.30
CA ILE A 41 2.64 11.94 -0.82
C ILE A 41 1.62 12.17 0.31
N ASP A 42 0.60 12.99 0.06
CA ASP A 42 -0.54 13.23 0.94
C ASP A 42 -1.78 12.57 0.34
N LEU A 43 -2.20 11.42 0.90
CA LEU A 43 -3.34 10.66 0.37
C LEU A 43 -4.69 11.28 0.75
N ILE A 44 -4.74 12.11 1.78
CA ILE A 44 -5.96 12.84 2.16
C ILE A 44 -6.25 13.95 1.15
N LYS A 45 -5.20 14.67 0.73
CA LYS A 45 -5.31 15.68 -0.33
C LYS A 45 -5.26 15.09 -1.73
N GLY A 46 -4.80 13.84 -1.86
CA GLY A 46 -4.51 13.24 -3.15
C GLY A 46 -3.43 14.03 -3.90
N THR A 47 -2.35 14.43 -3.22
CA THR A 47 -1.25 15.23 -3.82
C THR A 47 0.12 14.60 -3.60
N VAL A 48 0.99 14.66 -4.62
CA VAL A 48 2.44 14.44 -4.51
C VAL A 48 3.11 15.80 -4.56
N SER A 49 3.99 16.07 -3.61
CA SER A 49 4.82 17.27 -3.61
C SER A 49 6.28 16.93 -3.30
N ASN A 50 7.17 17.88 -3.55
CA ASN A 50 8.54 17.86 -3.01
C ASN A 50 8.64 18.59 -1.64
N GLU A 51 7.52 18.67 -0.90
CA GLU A 51 7.48 19.15 0.48
C GLU A 51 8.47 18.33 1.33
N GLY A 52 9.38 19.02 2.03
CA GLY A 52 10.41 18.40 2.89
C GLY A 52 11.75 18.11 2.22
N VAL A 53 11.93 18.42 0.93
CA VAL A 53 13.23 18.30 0.24
C VAL A 53 14.04 19.59 0.35
N GLU A 54 15.26 19.52 0.88
CA GLU A 54 16.13 20.69 0.96
C GLU A 54 16.43 21.27 -0.43
N LYS A 55 16.33 22.61 -0.54
CA LYS A 55 16.68 23.40 -1.74
C LYS A 55 15.81 23.15 -2.99
N ALA A 56 14.69 22.44 -2.87
CA ALA A 56 13.70 22.34 -3.94
C ALA A 56 12.62 23.44 -3.80
N LYS A 57 12.14 23.99 -4.92
CA LYS A 57 10.93 24.83 -4.92
C LYS A 57 9.71 23.95 -4.77
N GLU A 58 8.81 24.28 -3.84
CA GLU A 58 7.62 23.48 -3.59
C GLU A 58 6.73 23.39 -4.86
N GLU A 59 6.64 22.19 -5.42
CA GLU A 59 5.78 21.84 -6.54
C GLU A 59 4.82 20.76 -6.07
N THR A 60 3.53 20.97 -6.28
CA THR A 60 2.48 20.03 -5.91
C THR A 60 1.73 19.56 -7.15
N LYS A 61 1.61 18.25 -7.31
CA LYS A 61 0.82 17.59 -8.36
C LYS A 61 -0.31 16.81 -7.71
N LYS A 62 -1.51 16.93 -8.27
CA LYS A 62 -2.66 16.13 -7.83
C LYS A 62 -2.54 14.71 -8.39
N LEU A 63 -2.70 13.68 -7.57
CA LEU A 63 -2.67 12.26 -8.00
C LEU A 63 -3.90 11.90 -8.82
N ALA A 64 -5.07 12.41 -8.43
CA ALA A 64 -6.34 12.18 -9.11
C ALA A 64 -7.38 13.23 -8.70
N GLU A 65 -8.46 13.33 -9.47
CA GLU A 65 -9.70 13.93 -8.98
C GLU A 65 -10.38 12.94 -8.02
N THR A 66 -10.20 13.14 -6.73
CA THR A 66 -10.85 12.34 -5.69
C THR A 66 -12.20 12.94 -5.33
N GLU A 67 -13.21 12.08 -5.16
CA GLU A 67 -14.47 12.46 -4.54
C GLU A 67 -14.26 12.72 -3.04
N VAL A 68 -15.02 13.65 -2.46
CA VAL A 68 -14.93 13.99 -1.03
C VAL A 68 -15.34 12.77 -0.21
N ALA A 69 -14.47 12.31 0.67
CA ALA A 69 -14.76 11.20 1.57
C ALA A 69 -16.00 11.52 2.43
N SER A 70 -17.02 10.66 2.37
CA SER A 70 -18.22 10.78 3.21
C SER A 70 -18.12 9.84 4.42
N THR A 71 -18.65 10.29 5.57
CA THR A 71 -18.70 9.49 6.81
C THR A 71 -20.08 8.86 7.04
N ALA A 72 -20.95 8.88 6.02
CA ALA A 72 -22.28 8.30 6.11
C ALA A 72 -22.20 6.77 6.22
N ALA A 73 -23.19 6.17 6.89
CA ALA A 73 -23.29 4.71 7.00
C ALA A 73 -23.46 4.00 5.64
N ASN A 74 -23.98 4.73 4.64
CA ASN A 74 -24.05 4.29 3.26
C ASN A 74 -23.44 5.36 2.35
N THR A 75 -22.28 5.07 1.77
CA THR A 75 -21.55 5.96 0.88
C THR A 75 -21.89 5.73 -0.60
N GLY A 76 -22.81 4.80 -0.90
CA GLY A 76 -23.10 4.37 -2.27
C GLY A 76 -21.92 3.66 -2.94
N ALA A 77 -22.04 3.41 -4.24
CA ALA A 77 -20.91 3.00 -5.07
C ALA A 77 -20.23 4.26 -5.61
N GLY A 78 -18.97 4.48 -5.25
CA GLY A 78 -18.17 5.57 -5.80
C GLY A 78 -17.81 5.32 -7.27
N GLY A 79 -17.34 6.38 -7.93
CA GLY A 79 -16.96 6.31 -9.34
C GLY A 79 -15.91 5.23 -9.66
N MET A 80 -14.98 4.99 -8.73
CA MET A 80 -13.93 3.97 -8.89
C MET A 80 -14.51 2.55 -8.79
N GLU A 81 -15.39 2.27 -7.83
CA GLU A 81 -16.01 0.96 -7.65
C GLU A 81 -16.80 0.57 -8.91
N VAL A 82 -17.58 1.51 -9.46
CA VAL A 82 -18.32 1.31 -10.70
C VAL A 82 -17.38 1.08 -11.88
N ALA A 83 -16.29 1.84 -11.99
CA ALA A 83 -15.28 1.66 -13.03
C ALA A 83 -14.59 0.30 -12.96
N HIS A 84 -14.26 -0.17 -11.75
CA HIS A 84 -13.68 -1.49 -11.51
C HIS A 84 -14.63 -2.62 -11.96
N MET A 85 -15.90 -2.55 -11.56
CA MET A 85 -16.90 -3.55 -11.95
C MET A 85 -17.17 -3.52 -13.46
N ARG A 86 -17.20 -2.34 -14.08
CA ARG A 86 -17.30 -2.19 -15.53
C ARG A 86 -16.14 -2.88 -16.24
N ASN A 87 -14.90 -2.58 -15.85
CA ASN A 87 -13.70 -3.20 -16.42
C ASN A 87 -13.77 -4.72 -16.32
N TRP A 88 -14.13 -5.26 -15.16
CA TRP A 88 -14.27 -6.70 -14.97
C TRP A 88 -15.31 -7.32 -15.91
N MET A 89 -16.50 -6.74 -16.02
CA MET A 89 -17.56 -7.23 -16.90
C MET A 89 -17.18 -7.13 -18.40
N GLU A 90 -16.48 -6.07 -18.80
CA GLU A 90 -15.95 -5.91 -20.16
C GLU A 90 -14.85 -6.95 -20.47
N CYS A 91 -13.96 -7.20 -19.53
CA CYS A 91 -12.93 -8.23 -19.63
C CYS A 91 -13.54 -9.64 -19.77
N ILE A 92 -14.63 -9.94 -19.05
CA ILE A 92 -15.37 -11.20 -19.23
C ILE A 92 -15.91 -11.32 -20.66
N ARG A 93 -16.57 -10.28 -21.18
CA ARG A 93 -17.15 -10.31 -22.53
C ARG A 93 -16.08 -10.43 -23.62
N SER A 94 -15.02 -9.64 -23.50
CA SER A 94 -13.92 -9.59 -24.47
C SER A 94 -12.89 -10.70 -24.31
N ARG A 95 -12.95 -11.48 -23.23
CA ARG A 95 -11.95 -12.48 -22.84
C ARG A 95 -10.55 -11.89 -22.66
N LYS A 96 -10.47 -10.63 -22.23
CA LYS A 96 -9.21 -9.94 -21.91
C LYS A 96 -8.88 -10.07 -20.42
N GLN A 97 -7.60 -10.03 -20.06
CA GLN A 97 -7.16 -9.92 -18.67
C GLN A 97 -7.71 -8.62 -18.04
N PRO A 98 -8.28 -8.67 -16.81
CA PRO A 98 -8.67 -7.47 -16.06
C PRO A 98 -7.47 -6.65 -15.60
N ASN A 99 -7.70 -5.36 -15.34
CA ASN A 99 -6.67 -4.46 -14.81
C ASN A 99 -6.17 -4.90 -13.42
N ALA A 100 -7.03 -5.57 -12.64
CA ALA A 100 -6.71 -6.20 -11.37
C ALA A 100 -6.73 -7.73 -11.52
N PRO A 101 -5.62 -8.35 -11.95
CA PRO A 101 -5.53 -9.79 -12.15
C PRO A 101 -5.39 -10.54 -10.81
N ILE A 102 -5.59 -11.86 -10.81
CA ILE A 102 -5.56 -12.68 -9.58
C ILE A 102 -4.20 -12.66 -8.90
N GLU A 103 -3.13 -12.50 -9.67
CA GLU A 103 -1.75 -12.41 -9.21
C GLU A 103 -1.55 -11.18 -8.30
N ALA A 104 -2.23 -10.07 -8.57
CA ALA A 104 -2.20 -8.90 -7.70
C ALA A 104 -2.81 -9.23 -6.33
N GLY A 105 -3.95 -9.93 -6.31
CA GLY A 105 -4.58 -10.42 -5.09
C GLY A 105 -3.68 -11.39 -4.32
N TYR A 106 -2.99 -12.29 -5.02
CA TYR A 106 -2.02 -13.21 -4.42
C TYR A 106 -0.87 -12.46 -3.73
N SER A 107 -0.27 -11.47 -4.40
CA SER A 107 0.80 -10.66 -3.82
C SER A 107 0.35 -9.89 -2.57
N HIS A 108 -0.88 -9.34 -2.57
CA HIS A 108 -1.44 -8.69 -1.40
C HIS A 108 -1.65 -9.68 -0.23
N ALA A 109 -2.17 -10.88 -0.50
CA ALA A 109 -2.34 -11.91 0.52
C ALA A 109 -1.00 -12.34 1.15
N VAL A 110 0.06 -12.48 0.34
CA VAL A 110 1.40 -12.76 0.84
C VAL A 110 1.88 -11.68 1.81
N ALA A 111 1.72 -10.40 1.45
CA ALA A 111 2.11 -9.29 2.32
C ALA A 111 1.34 -9.27 3.65
N LEU A 112 0.04 -9.60 3.63
CA LEU A 112 -0.77 -9.74 4.84
C LEU A 112 -0.26 -10.89 5.74
N ILE A 113 0.06 -12.04 5.17
CA ILE A 113 0.59 -13.19 5.91
C ILE A 113 1.96 -12.86 6.49
N MET A 114 2.85 -12.19 5.74
CA MET A 114 4.14 -11.71 6.24
C MET A 114 4.00 -10.72 7.41
N SER A 115 3.02 -9.82 7.34
CA SER A 115 2.73 -8.87 8.41
C SER A 115 2.27 -9.60 9.68
N ASN A 116 1.37 -10.58 9.54
CA ASN A 116 0.92 -11.43 10.65
C ASN A 116 2.09 -12.26 11.24
N ALA A 117 2.91 -12.87 10.38
CA ALA A 117 4.10 -13.62 10.78
C ALA A 117 5.07 -12.76 11.60
N SER A 118 5.33 -11.54 11.14
CA SER A 118 6.22 -10.61 11.84
C SER A 118 5.65 -10.18 13.18
N LEU A 119 4.35 -9.88 13.22
CA LEU A 119 3.65 -9.48 14.44
C LEU A 119 3.69 -10.59 15.51
N ARG A 120 3.44 -11.84 15.12
CA ARG A 120 3.36 -12.97 16.06
C ARG A 120 4.72 -13.47 16.52
N THR A 121 5.73 -13.39 15.67
CA THR A 121 7.07 -13.92 16.00
C THR A 121 8.02 -12.86 16.53
N GLY A 122 7.73 -11.57 16.31
CA GLY A 122 8.66 -10.48 16.57
C GLY A 122 9.89 -10.49 15.66
N MET A 123 9.90 -11.32 14.61
CA MET A 123 11.01 -11.50 13.69
C MET A 123 10.66 -10.92 12.31
N ARG A 124 11.69 -10.57 11.52
CA ARG A 124 11.50 -10.19 10.12
C ARG A 124 10.89 -11.37 9.34
N ALA A 125 9.75 -11.15 8.71
CA ALA A 125 9.17 -12.11 7.75
C ALA A 125 9.64 -11.83 6.33
N THR A 126 9.87 -12.89 5.56
CA THR A 126 10.19 -12.87 4.13
C THR A 126 9.30 -13.86 3.37
N PHE A 127 9.18 -13.69 2.06
CA PHE A 127 8.49 -14.64 1.20
C PHE A 127 9.50 -15.43 0.38
N ASP A 128 9.51 -16.75 0.57
CA ASP A 128 10.28 -17.67 -0.27
C ASP A 128 9.49 -17.94 -1.55
N ARG A 129 10.00 -17.44 -2.68
CA ARG A 129 9.35 -17.58 -3.99
C ARG A 129 9.37 -19.02 -4.52
N ALA A 130 10.40 -19.79 -4.21
CA ALA A 130 10.53 -21.16 -4.69
C ALA A 130 9.57 -22.09 -3.93
N LEU A 131 9.51 -21.95 -2.61
CA LEU A 131 8.59 -22.72 -1.77
C LEU A 131 7.16 -22.16 -1.76
N ARG A 132 6.99 -20.90 -2.20
CA ARG A 132 5.74 -20.13 -2.08
C ARG A 132 5.23 -20.05 -0.65
N GLN A 133 6.14 -19.86 0.30
CA GLN A 133 5.86 -19.82 1.74
C GLN A 133 6.34 -18.52 2.38
N VAL A 134 5.65 -18.10 3.43
CA VAL A 134 6.15 -17.04 4.31
C VAL A 134 7.07 -17.66 5.35
N VAL A 135 8.24 -17.06 5.57
CA VAL A 135 9.28 -17.52 6.49
C VAL A 135 9.54 -16.42 7.52
N ALA A 136 9.65 -16.79 8.80
CA ALA A 136 10.09 -15.90 9.86
C ALA A 136 11.08 -16.66 10.76
N GLY A 137 12.21 -16.02 11.11
CA GLY A 137 13.25 -16.68 11.92
C GLY A 137 13.86 -17.94 11.28
N GLY A 138 13.90 -17.99 9.95
CA GLY A 138 14.42 -19.16 9.21
C GLY A 138 13.47 -20.37 9.18
N LYS A 139 12.22 -20.24 9.64
CA LYS A 139 11.21 -21.32 9.61
C LYS A 139 9.95 -20.88 8.87
N VAL A 140 9.31 -21.82 8.17
CA VAL A 140 8.01 -21.58 7.54
C VAL A 140 7.00 -21.19 8.61
N PHE A 141 6.35 -20.05 8.41
CA PHE A 141 5.32 -19.54 9.30
C PHE A 141 4.03 -20.34 9.14
N LYS A 142 3.52 -20.89 10.24
CA LYS A 142 2.23 -21.57 10.29
C LYS A 142 1.29 -20.71 11.12
N GLY A 143 0.28 -20.16 10.46
CA GLY A 143 -0.60 -19.13 11.02
C GLY A 143 -1.81 -19.65 11.80
N TYR A 144 -1.98 -20.97 11.90
CA TYR A 144 -3.06 -21.58 12.69
C TYR A 144 -2.72 -21.64 14.19
#